data_AF-A0A2H5V275-F1
#
_entry.id   AF-A0A2H5V275-F1
#
_cell.length_a   1.000
_cell.length_b   1.000
_cell.length_c   1.000
_cell.angle_alpha   90.00
_cell.angle_beta   90.00
_cell.angle_gamma   90.00
#
_symmetry.space_group_name_H-M   'P 1'
#
loop_
_entity.id
_entity.type
_entity.pdbx_description
1 polymer ?
#
loop_
_entity_poly.entity_id
_entity_poly.type
_entity_poly.pdbx_seq_one_letter_code
_entity_poly.pdbx_strand_id
1 'polypeptide(L)'
;MLRVRDREFAEAFAEALRRIGLRPSIIFRDGRYIVNATSTELYYLLDSGEWRKYMDSDPEARLGFLGGFLDGDGIGLMPAYANTNVELLEYIRQLFAELGIRASPLMLMSKKGSKR
;
A
#
# COMPACT_ATOMS: atom_id res chain seq x y z
N MET A 1 -7.52 9.15 -2.63
CA MET A 1 -8.15 8.51 -3.81
C MET A 1 -7.31 7.30 -4.19
N LEU A 2 -7.91 6.11 -4.16
CA LEU A 2 -7.30 4.87 -4.66
C LEU A 2 -7.85 4.57 -6.07
N ARG A 3 -7.01 4.06 -6.98
CA ARG A 3 -7.42 3.61 -8.33
C ARG A 3 -6.83 2.23 -8.61
N VAL A 4 -7.68 1.21 -8.69
CA VAL A 4 -7.26 -0.19 -8.83
C VAL A 4 -8.12 -0.95 -9.84
N ARG A 5 -7.61 -2.04 -10.40
CA ARG A 5 -8.40 -2.92 -11.28
C ARG A 5 -9.15 -4.00 -10.50
N ASP A 6 -8.55 -4.43 -9.40
CA ASP A 6 -9.12 -5.42 -8.51
C ASP A 6 -10.33 -4.83 -7.77
N ARG A 7 -11.46 -5.52 -7.87
CA ARG A 7 -12.71 -5.13 -7.22
C ARG A 7 -12.69 -5.42 -5.73
N GLU A 8 -12.23 -6.61 -5.35
CA GLU A 8 -12.23 -7.08 -3.96
C GLU A 8 -11.31 -6.21 -3.12
N PHE A 9 -10.15 -5.83 -3.66
CA PHE A 9 -9.26 -4.87 -3.03
C PHE A 9 -9.90 -3.49 -2.87
N ALA A 10 -10.63 -3.00 -3.89
CA ALA A 10 -11.33 -1.72 -3.81
C ALA A 10 -12.43 -1.72 -2.73
N GLU A 11 -13.19 -2.81 -2.62
CA GLU A 11 -14.23 -3.00 -1.63
C GLU A 11 -13.64 -3.13 -0.21
N ALA A 12 -12.57 -3.92 -0.04
CA ALA A 12 -11.85 -4.05 1.23
C ALA A 12 -11.25 -2.72 1.69
N PHE A 13 -10.66 -1.95 0.78
CA PHE A 13 -10.14 -0.61 1.09
C PHE A 13 -11.24 0.37 1.49
N ALA A 14 -12.38 0.36 0.80
CA ALA A 14 -13.53 1.17 1.18
C ALA A 14 -14.06 0.76 2.57
N GLU A 15 -14.12 -0.54 2.87
CA GLU A 15 -14.56 -1.00 4.18
C GLU A 15 -13.60 -0.58 5.29
N ALA A 16 -12.28 -0.63 5.05
CA ALA A 16 -11.28 -0.11 5.98
C ALA A 16 -11.49 1.39 6.27
N LEU A 17 -11.78 2.19 5.24
CA LEU A 17 -12.10 3.62 5.39
C LEU A 17 -13.39 3.84 6.20
N ARG A 18 -14.42 2.99 6.03
CA ARG A 18 -15.65 3.07 6.83
C ARG A 18 -15.39 2.79 8.31
N ARG A 19 -14.55 1.80 8.62
CA ARG A 19 -14.21 1.42 10.00
C ARG A 19 -13.55 2.55 10.79
N ILE A 20 -12.76 3.39 10.11
CA ILE A 20 -12.16 4.60 10.71
C ILE A 20 -13.08 5.83 10.67
N GLY A 21 -14.38 5.64 10.40
CA GLY A 21 -15.40 6.68 10.44
C GLY A 21 -15.56 7.51 9.17
N LEU A 22 -14.89 7.15 8.07
CA LEU A 22 -15.01 7.87 6.80
C LEU A 22 -16.17 7.36 5.95
N ARG A 23 -16.57 8.18 4.97
CA ARG A 23 -17.64 7.85 4.01
C ARG A 23 -17.06 7.71 2.60
N PRO A 24 -16.48 6.55 2.27
CA PRO A 24 -15.92 6.34 0.95
C PRO A 24 -17.01 6.12 -0.11
N SER A 25 -16.77 6.65 -1.30
CA SER A 25 -17.52 6.32 -2.52
C SER A 25 -16.67 5.41 -3.41
N ILE A 26 -17.29 4.42 -4.04
CA ILE A 26 -16.66 3.57 -5.05
C ILE A 26 -17.32 3.85 -6.39
N ILE A 27 -16.53 4.17 -7.42
CA ILE A 27 -17.00 4.33 -8.80
C ILE A 27 -16.16 3.46 -9.72
N PHE A 28 -16.76 2.88 -10.76
CA PHE A 28 -16.02 2.17 -11.81
C PHE A 28 -15.91 3.06 -13.05
N ARG A 29 -14.67 3.35 -13.48
CA ARG A 29 -14.39 4.24 -14.62
C ARG A 29 -13.08 3.83 -15.29
N ASP A 30 -13.06 3.83 -16.63
CA ASP A 30 -11.89 3.54 -17.45
C ASP A 30 -11.21 2.20 -17.09
N GLY A 31 -12.02 1.18 -16.82
CA GLY A 31 -11.55 -0.17 -16.46
C GLY A 31 -10.95 -0.28 -15.06
N ARG A 32 -11.22 0.69 -14.16
CA ARG A 32 -10.70 0.74 -12.78
C ARG A 32 -11.79 1.11 -11.79
N TYR A 33 -11.72 0.53 -10.60
CA TYR A 33 -12.42 0.98 -9.41
C TYR A 33 -11.66 2.15 -8.78
N ILE A 34 -12.38 3.24 -8.55
CA ILE A 34 -11.87 4.46 -7.91
C ILE A 34 -12.57 4.60 -6.57
N VAL A 35 -11.79 4.53 -5.49
CA VAL A 35 -12.29 4.74 -4.13
C VAL A 35 -11.88 6.13 -3.66
N ASN A 36 -12.87 6.95 -3.32
CA ASN A 36 -12.68 8.31 -2.83
C ASN A 36 -13.22 8.45 -1.41
N ALA A 37 -12.40 8.99 -0.53
CA ALA A 37 -12.81 9.50 0.78
C ALA A 37 -12.04 10.80 1.03
N THR A 38 -12.61 11.67 1.86
CA THR A 38 -11.99 12.93 2.29
C THR A 38 -11.80 12.88 3.81
N SER A 39 -10.58 13.14 4.25
CA SER A 39 -10.23 13.37 5.65
C SER A 39 -8.93 14.13 5.70
N THR A 40 -8.95 15.25 6.41
CA THR A 40 -7.78 16.11 6.63
C THR A 40 -6.78 15.41 7.54
N GLU A 41 -7.28 14.72 8.57
CA GLU A 41 -6.50 14.00 9.58
C GLU A 41 -5.76 12.83 8.94
N LEU A 42 -6.45 12.00 8.17
CA LEU A 42 -5.83 10.88 7.45
C LEU A 42 -4.81 11.40 6.43
N TYR A 43 -5.10 12.50 5.74
CA TYR A 43 -4.15 13.13 4.83
C TYR A 43 -2.86 13.53 5.56
N TYR A 44 -2.96 14.26 6.67
CA TYR A 44 -1.79 14.68 7.44
C TYR A 44 -1.03 13.50 8.06
N LEU A 45 -1.73 12.48 8.57
CA LEU A 45 -1.10 11.26 9.08
C LEU A 45 -0.24 10.58 8.01
N LEU A 46 -0.77 10.45 6.79
CA LEU A 46 -0.07 9.82 5.67
C LEU A 46 1.09 10.68 5.15
N ASP A 47 0.86 11.99 4.98
CA ASP A 47 1.83 12.95 4.43
C ASP A 47 3.03 13.18 5.35
N SER A 48 2.77 13.31 6.65
CA SER A 48 3.82 13.50 7.67
C SER A 48 4.71 12.27 7.86
N GLY A 49 4.27 11.08 7.45
CA GLY A 49 4.98 9.84 7.71
C GLY A 49 4.83 9.31 9.15
N GLU A 50 4.05 9.99 10.01
CA GLU A 50 3.84 9.60 11.41
C GLU A 50 3.25 8.19 11.55
N TRP A 51 2.54 7.71 10.52
CA TRP A 51 2.05 6.33 10.44
C TRP A 51 3.15 5.27 10.64
N ARG A 52 4.41 5.57 10.31
CA ARG A 52 5.55 4.65 10.51
C ARG A 52 5.77 4.34 11.99
N LYS A 53 5.57 5.31 12.89
CA LYS A 53 5.72 5.09 14.34
C LYS A 53 4.78 4.01 14.84
N TYR A 54 3.56 3.94 14.28
CA TYR A 54 2.59 2.90 14.61
C TYR A 54 3.06 1.53 14.13
N MET A 55 3.61 1.44 12.91
CA MET A 55 4.16 0.19 12.38
C MET A 55 5.36 -0.29 13.19
N ASP A 56 6.18 0.65 13.67
CA ASP A 56 7.35 0.33 14.48
C ASP A 56 6.95 -0.11 15.90
N SER A 57 5.85 0.43 16.46
CA SER A 57 5.41 0.13 17.83
C SER A 57 4.41 -1.02 17.98
N ASP A 58 3.60 -1.32 16.96
CA ASP A 58 2.51 -2.28 17.02
C ASP A 58 2.71 -3.40 15.96
N PRO A 59 3.07 -4.63 16.38
CA PRO A 59 3.25 -5.76 15.49
C PRO A 59 2.01 -6.11 14.65
N GLU A 60 0.80 -5.96 15.19
CA GLU A 60 -0.43 -6.27 14.45
C GLU A 60 -0.68 -5.22 13.36
N ALA A 61 -0.49 -3.94 13.69
CA ALA A 61 -0.57 -2.87 12.70
C ALA A 61 0.47 -3.05 11.58
N ARG A 62 1.69 -3.45 11.94
CA ARG A 62 2.77 -3.77 10.99
C ARG A 62 2.40 -4.90 10.05
N LEU A 63 1.87 -6.00 10.59
CA LEU A 63 1.44 -7.15 9.80
C LEU A 63 0.28 -6.77 8.86
N GLY A 64 -0.70 -6.02 9.36
CA GLY A 64 -1.80 -5.51 8.57
C GLY A 64 -1.34 -4.60 7.42
N PHE A 65 -0.36 -3.73 7.69
CA PHE A 65 0.25 -2.88 6.67
C PHE A 65 1.01 -3.66 5.61
N LEU A 66 1.84 -4.63 6.00
CA LEU A 66 2.56 -5.49 5.05
C LEU A 66 1.59 -6.30 4.19
N GLY A 67 0.51 -6.84 4.78
CA GLY A 67 -0.55 -7.52 4.04
C GLY A 67 -1.19 -6.60 3.01
N GLY A 68 -1.65 -5.42 3.42
CA GLY A 68 -2.27 -4.45 2.52
C GLY A 68 -1.33 -3.93 1.43
N PHE A 69 -0.03 -3.78 1.73
CA PHE A 69 0.98 -3.43 0.74
C PHE A 69 1.16 -4.53 -0.31
N LEU A 70 1.22 -5.79 0.10
CA LEU A 70 1.34 -6.92 -0.82
C LEU A 70 0.09 -7.12 -1.67
N ASP A 71 -1.11 -6.90 -1.13
CA ASP A 71 -2.35 -6.95 -1.91
C ASP A 71 -2.40 -5.85 -2.99
N GLY A 72 -1.77 -4.70 -2.73
CA GLY A 72 -1.73 -3.57 -3.67
C GLY A 72 -0.61 -3.64 -4.70
N ASP A 73 0.62 -3.90 -4.26
CA ASP A 73 1.87 -3.80 -5.05
C ASP A 73 2.61 -5.13 -5.21
N GLY A 74 2.05 -6.23 -4.70
CA GLY A 74 2.59 -7.58 -4.86
C GLY A 74 2.41 -8.12 -6.28
N ILE A 75 3.28 -9.07 -6.64
CA ILE A 75 3.26 -9.77 -7.93
C ILE A 75 2.75 -11.20 -7.69
N GLY A 76 1.50 -11.50 -8.01
CA GLY A 76 0.87 -12.79 -7.63
C GLY A 76 1.56 -14.10 -8.07
N LEU A 77 2.54 -14.04 -9.00
CA LEU A 77 3.28 -15.22 -9.48
C LEU A 77 4.55 -15.54 -8.66
N MET A 78 5.01 -14.64 -7.79
CA MET A 78 6.22 -14.81 -6.99
C MET A 78 6.15 -13.95 -5.72
N PRO A 79 6.85 -14.27 -4.63
CA PRO A 79 6.93 -13.40 -3.45
C PRO A 79 7.77 -12.15 -3.76
N ALA A 80 7.26 -11.28 -4.61
CA ALA A 80 7.88 -10.04 -5.05
C ALA A 80 6.86 -8.92 -5.05
N TYR A 81 7.37 -7.71 -4.94
CA TYR A 81 6.61 -6.47 -4.96
C TYR A 81 7.41 -5.43 -5.73
N ALA A 82 6.73 -4.47 -6.35
CA ALA A 82 7.40 -3.43 -7.14
C ALA A 82 6.71 -2.09 -6.91
N ASN A 83 7.52 -1.06 -6.64
CA ASN A 83 7.04 0.31 -6.51
C ASN A 83 8.07 1.28 -7.08
N THR A 84 7.63 2.45 -7.54
CA THR A 84 8.53 3.51 -8.02
C THR A 84 9.18 4.30 -6.88
N ASN A 85 8.65 4.20 -5.66
CA ASN A 85 9.19 4.86 -4.48
C ASN A 85 10.25 3.96 -3.81
N VAL A 86 11.52 4.31 -3.99
CA VAL A 86 12.66 3.55 -3.45
C VAL A 86 12.69 3.56 -1.91
N GLU A 87 12.36 4.69 -1.28
CA GLU A 87 12.36 4.80 0.18
C GLU A 87 11.30 3.91 0.83
N LEU A 88 10.13 3.78 0.17
CA LEU A 88 9.10 2.83 0.60
C LEU A 88 9.60 1.40 0.48
N LEU A 89 10.24 1.04 -0.64
CA LEU A 89 10.79 -0.30 -0.82
C LEU A 89 11.86 -0.65 0.23
N GLU A 90 12.75 0.28 0.56
CA GLU A 90 13.73 0.07 1.64
C GLU A 90 13.06 -0.08 3.01
N TYR A 91 12.03 0.71 3.30
CA TYR A 91 11.28 0.56 4.55
C TYR A 91 10.59 -0.81 4.66
N ILE A 92 9.94 -1.27 3.59
CA ILE A 92 9.30 -2.60 3.56
C ILE A 92 10.34 -3.71 3.78
N ARG A 93 11.56 -3.58 3.22
CA ARG A 93 12.66 -4.53 3.47
C ARG A 93 13.08 -4.56 4.93
N GLN A 94 13.13 -3.41 5.59
CA GLN A 94 13.43 -3.31 7.02
C GLN A 94 12.36 -4.02 7.85
N LEU A 95 11.07 -3.76 7.56
CA LEU A 95 9.97 -4.44 8.24
C LEU A 95 10.00 -5.96 8.06
N PHE A 96 10.34 -6.46 6.87
CA PHE A 96 10.54 -7.90 6.66
C PHE A 96 11.73 -8.46 7.44
N ALA A 97 12.85 -7.73 7.49
CA ALA A 97 14.03 -8.15 8.25
C ALA A 97 13.75 -8.27 9.75
N GLU A 98 12.91 -7.39 10.30
CA GLU A 98 12.46 -7.47 11.71
C GLU A 98 11.60 -8.72 11.99
N LEU A 99 10.94 -9.27 10.96
CA LEU A 99 10.23 -10.55 11.01
C LEU A 99 11.15 -11.75 10.72
N GLY A 100 12.46 -11.53 10.55
CA GLY A 100 13.42 -12.57 10.17
C GLY A 100 13.36 -12.97 8.69
N ILE A 101 12.64 -12.21 7.85
CA ILE A 101 12.49 -12.48 6.43
C ILE A 101 13.52 -11.68 5.64
N ARG A 102 14.36 -12.37 4.86
CA ARG A 102 15.39 -11.73 4.06
C ARG A 102 14.89 -11.42 2.65
N ALA A 103 14.86 -10.13 2.29
CA ALA A 103 14.57 -9.69 0.93
C ALA A 103 15.86 -9.48 0.09
N SER A 104 15.88 -10.00 -1.13
CA SER A 104 16.93 -9.74 -2.13
C SER A 104 17.07 -8.25 -2.42
N PRO A 105 18.27 -7.68 -2.66
CA PRO A 105 18.47 -6.25 -2.91
C PRO A 105 17.51 -5.65 -3.95
N LEU A 106 17.22 -4.35 -3.85
CA LEU A 106 16.33 -3.67 -4.81
C LEU A 106 16.90 -3.76 -6.22
N MET A 107 16.04 -4.21 -7.15
CA MET A 107 16.38 -4.34 -8.56
C MET A 107 15.59 -3.33 -9.39
N LEU A 108 16.28 -2.55 -10.21
CA LEU A 108 15.64 -1.65 -11.15
C LEU A 108 15.09 -2.46 -12.33
N MET A 109 13.77 -2.66 -12.38
CA MET A 109 13.14 -3.40 -13.48
C MET A 109 12.96 -2.58 -14.76
N SER A 110 12.65 -1.28 -14.65
CA SER A 110 12.55 -0.39 -15.81
C SER A 110 12.72 1.06 -15.40
N LYS A 111 13.30 1.89 -16.28
CA LYS A 111 13.35 3.34 -16.07
C LYS A 111 12.04 3.99 -16.52
N LYS A 112 11.64 5.06 -15.83
CA LYS A 112 10.51 5.89 -16.24
C LYS A 112 10.74 6.38 -17.68
N GLY A 113 9.77 6.15 -18.57
CA GLY A 113 9.85 6.53 -19.98
C GLY A 113 10.46 5.48 -20.92
N SER A 114 10.95 4.35 -20.41
CA SER A 114 11.32 3.21 -21.24
C SER A 114 10.05 2.59 -21.84
N LYS A 115 9.94 2.54 -23.16
CA LYS A 115 8.88 1.79 -23.85
C LYS A 115 9.10 0.29 -23.58
N ARG A 116 8.04 -0.40 -23.14
CA ARG A 116 7.95 -1.86 -23.26
C ARG A 116 7.48 -2.21 -24.67
#